data_AF-A0A7X3RD49-F1
#
_entry.id   AF-A0A7X3RD49-F1
#
_cell.length_a   1.000
_cell.length_b   1.000
_cell.length_c   1.000
_cell.angle_alpha   90.00
_cell.angle_beta   90.00
_cell.angle_gamma   90.00
#
_symmetry.space_group_name_H-M   'P 1'
#
loop_
_entity.id
_entity.type
_entity.pdbx_description
1 polymer ?
#
loop_
_entity_poly.entity_id
_entity_poly.type
_entity_poly.pdbx_seq_one_letter_code
_entity_poly.pdbx_strand_id
1 'polypeptide(L)'
;MLDYHMHVENYYPFGRTEDTRPVGMDPMETMRLFAASAAEHGVREIAITEHVYHFVQAREIVDKPWAVDKCFYDMDEYVDLLQSARREGLPIKTGIEMDYIEGKEPVIER
;
A
#
# COMPACT_ATOMS: atom_id res chain seq x y z
N MET A 1 -0.22 7.40 -19.72
CA MET A 1 0.42 6.13 -19.36
C MET A 1 0.15 5.95 -17.89
N LEU A 2 -0.34 4.79 -17.50
CA LEU A 2 -0.69 4.45 -16.12
C LEU A 2 0.21 3.31 -15.70
N ASP A 3 0.85 3.43 -14.55
CA ASP A 3 1.43 2.30 -13.85
C ASP A 3 0.43 1.81 -12.79
N TYR A 4 0.04 0.54 -12.87
CA TYR A 4 -1.02 -0.01 -12.02
C TYR A 4 -0.49 -0.90 -10.89
N HIS A 5 0.82 -1.00 -10.72
CA HIS A 5 1.43 -1.93 -9.77
C HIS A 5 2.60 -1.26 -9.02
N MET A 6 2.27 -0.47 -8.00
CA MET A 6 3.24 0.24 -7.17
C MET A 6 3.13 -0.18 -5.70
N HIS A 7 4.28 -0.31 -5.04
CA HIS A 7 4.38 -0.60 -3.61
C HIS A 7 4.93 0.60 -2.85
N VAL A 8 4.61 0.64 -1.57
CA VAL A 8 5.11 1.61 -0.60
C VAL A 8 5.90 0.95 0.52
N GLU A 9 6.09 -0.38 0.44
CA GLU A 9 6.99 -1.14 1.31
C GLU A 9 8.32 -0.38 1.46
N ASN A 10 8.70 -0.11 2.71
CA ASN A 10 9.87 0.67 3.15
C ASN A 10 9.68 2.19 3.30
N TYR A 11 8.48 2.74 3.10
CA TYR A 11 8.18 4.15 3.39
C TYR A 11 7.11 4.27 4.47
N TYR A 12 7.28 5.19 5.43
CA TYR A 12 6.31 5.38 6.53
C TYR A 12 4.90 5.71 5.99
N PRO A 13 3.82 5.13 6.56
CA PRO A 13 3.77 4.27 7.74
C PRO A 13 4.10 2.77 7.47
N PHE A 14 4.49 2.43 6.25
CA PHE A 14 4.58 1.07 5.72
C PHE A 14 6.04 0.51 5.65
N GLY A 15 6.82 0.67 6.72
CA GLY A 15 8.23 0.24 6.78
C GLY A 15 8.45 -1.12 7.46
N ARG A 16 9.28 -2.00 6.86
CA ARG A 16 9.56 -3.40 7.29
C ARG A 16 10.10 -3.58 8.71
N THR A 17 10.90 -2.63 9.21
CA THR A 17 11.55 -2.71 10.53
C THR A 17 11.71 -1.30 11.10
N GLU A 18 11.85 -1.17 12.43
CA GLU A 18 12.12 0.12 13.08
C GLU A 18 13.34 0.85 12.49
N ASP A 19 14.33 0.09 11.99
CA ASP A 19 15.56 0.58 11.35
C ASP A 19 15.41 1.00 9.87
N THR A 20 14.33 0.56 9.18
CA THR A 20 14.04 0.93 7.78
C THR A 20 12.89 1.91 7.65
N ARG A 21 12.20 2.25 8.75
CA ARG A 21 11.29 3.40 8.78
C ARG A 21 12.12 4.65 8.55
N PRO A 22 11.90 5.43 7.48
CA PRO A 22 12.39 6.79 7.45
C PRO A 22 11.65 7.53 8.57
N VAL A 23 12.30 7.71 9.72
CA VAL A 23 11.69 8.38 10.87
C VAL A 23 11.41 9.82 10.48
N GLY A 24 10.14 10.24 10.57
CA GLY A 24 9.73 11.63 10.42
C GLY A 24 9.42 12.09 9.00
N MET A 25 9.32 11.19 8.01
CA MET A 25 8.73 11.56 6.72
C MET A 25 7.20 11.47 6.78
N ASP A 26 6.53 12.58 6.44
CA ASP A 26 5.07 12.62 6.26
C ASP A 26 4.64 11.61 5.18
N PRO A 27 3.70 10.69 5.45
CA PRO A 27 3.16 9.76 4.46
C PRO A 27 2.69 10.46 3.18
N MET A 28 2.11 11.66 3.30
CA MET A 28 1.66 12.42 2.12
C MET A 28 2.83 12.89 1.27
N GLU A 29 3.96 13.23 1.90
CA GLU A 29 5.17 13.61 1.17
C GLU A 29 5.73 12.44 0.36
N THR A 30 5.66 11.22 0.90
CA THR A 30 5.98 10.01 0.13
C THR A 30 5.11 9.93 -1.14
N MET A 31 3.80 10.16 -1.02
CA MET A 31 2.89 10.13 -2.17
C MET A 31 3.25 11.18 -3.23
N ARG A 32 3.65 12.39 -2.80
CA ARG A 32 4.12 13.45 -3.71
C ARG A 32 5.39 13.04 -4.44
N LEU A 33 6.35 12.43 -3.73
CA LEU A 33 7.61 11.97 -4.32
C LEU A 33 7.39 10.87 -5.36
N PHE A 34 6.53 9.90 -5.08
CA PHE A 34 6.17 8.85 -6.04
C PHE A 34 5.49 9.43 -7.29
N ALA A 35 4.53 10.33 -7.11
CA ALA A 35 3.84 10.98 -8.23
C ALA A 35 4.78 11.86 -9.09
N ALA A 36 5.69 12.60 -8.45
CA ALA A 36 6.69 13.41 -9.14
C ALA A 36 7.65 12.54 -9.96
N SER A 37 8.21 11.49 -9.35
CA SER A 37 9.08 10.53 -10.02
C SER A 37 8.37 9.87 -11.22
N ALA A 38 7.12 9.44 -11.05
CA ALA A 38 6.32 8.87 -12.13
C ALA A 38 6.18 9.86 -13.31
N ALA A 39 5.87 11.12 -13.02
CA ALA A 39 5.71 12.17 -14.04
C ALA A 39 7.01 12.45 -14.80
N GLU A 40 8.16 12.48 -14.12
CA GLU A 40 9.49 12.61 -14.74
C GLU A 40 9.79 11.49 -15.75
N HIS A 41 9.22 10.30 -15.53
CA HIS A 41 9.35 9.14 -16.40
C HIS A 41 8.19 8.97 -17.40
N GLY A 42 7.33 9.98 -17.54
CA GLY A 42 6.21 9.97 -18.51
C GLY A 42 5.00 9.14 -18.08
N VAL A 43 4.97 8.65 -16.84
CA VAL A 43 3.82 8.00 -16.22
C VAL A 43 2.91 9.10 -15.65
N ARG A 44 1.69 9.17 -16.18
CA ARG A 44 0.72 10.26 -15.89
C ARG A 44 -0.18 9.97 -14.70
N GLU A 45 -0.24 8.71 -14.28
CA GLU A 45 -1.07 8.23 -13.18
C GLU A 45 -0.44 6.96 -12.61
N ILE A 46 -0.51 6.76 -11.30
CA ILE A 46 -0.04 5.54 -10.63
C ILE A 46 -1.16 4.93 -9.79
N ALA A 47 -1.18 3.61 -9.62
CA ALA A 47 -2.00 2.93 -8.62
C ALA A 47 -1.09 2.32 -7.56
N ILE A 48 -1.37 2.62 -6.29
CA ILE A 48 -0.73 1.93 -5.17
C ILE A 48 -1.50 0.64 -4.92
N THR A 49 -0.80 -0.49 -4.96
CA THR A 49 -1.33 -1.85 -4.82
C THR A 49 -0.44 -2.62 -3.86
N GLU A 50 -0.40 -2.17 -2.60
CA GLU A 50 0.43 -2.84 -1.60
C GLU A 50 -0.02 -4.29 -1.37
N HIS A 51 0.90 -5.15 -0.95
CA HIS A 51 0.61 -6.54 -0.66
C HIS A 51 -0.40 -6.67 0.48
N VAL A 52 -1.46 -7.44 0.27
CA VAL A 52 -2.55 -7.62 1.24
C VAL A 52 -2.09 -8.24 2.56
N TYR A 53 -1.05 -9.08 2.54
CA TYR A 53 -0.52 -9.73 3.74
C TYR A 53 0.11 -8.76 4.75
N HIS A 54 0.34 -7.51 4.36
CA HIS A 54 0.80 -6.48 5.30
C HIS A 54 -0.31 -6.00 6.25
N PHE A 55 -1.59 -6.21 5.92
CA PHE A 55 -2.71 -5.59 6.63
C PHE A 55 -3.29 -6.49 7.72
N VAL A 56 -3.52 -5.93 8.92
CA VAL A 56 -4.06 -6.70 10.05
C VAL A 56 -5.47 -7.25 9.79
N GLN A 57 -6.24 -6.56 8.96
CA GLN A 57 -7.56 -6.96 8.47
C GLN A 57 -7.49 -8.23 7.60
N ALA A 58 -6.34 -8.53 7.01
CA ALA A 58 -6.15 -9.69 6.13
C ALA A 58 -5.55 -10.93 6.83
N ARG A 59 -5.35 -10.89 8.16
CA ARG A 59 -4.73 -11.98 8.92
C ARG A 59 -5.41 -13.33 8.74
N GLU A 60 -6.73 -13.34 8.63
CA GLU A 60 -7.50 -14.56 8.42
C GLU A 60 -7.43 -15.08 6.98
N ILE A 61 -7.04 -14.22 6.03
CA ILE A 61 -6.87 -14.55 4.60
C ILE A 61 -5.47 -15.12 4.38
N VAL A 62 -4.42 -14.36 4.66
CA VAL A 62 -3.03 -14.78 4.46
C VAL A 62 -2.44 -15.33 5.77
N ASP A 63 -2.84 -16.56 6.09
CA ASP A 63 -2.55 -17.22 7.38
C ASP A 63 -1.19 -17.94 7.46
N LYS A 64 -0.20 -17.48 6.69
CA LYS A 64 1.10 -18.17 6.57
C LYS A 64 2.14 -17.62 7.56
N PRO A 65 3.01 -18.47 8.14
CA PRO A 65 4.03 -18.02 9.09
C PRO A 65 4.93 -16.88 8.59
N TRP A 66 5.25 -16.85 7.29
CA TRP A 66 6.09 -15.82 6.69
C TRP A 66 5.44 -14.43 6.62
N ALA A 67 4.11 -14.34 6.77
CA ALA A 67 3.36 -13.09 6.72
C ALA A 67 3.26 -12.42 8.10
N VAL A 68 3.40 -13.20 9.19
CA VAL A 68 3.11 -12.75 10.56
C VAL A 68 3.93 -11.51 10.92
N ASP A 69 5.24 -11.54 10.70
CA ASP A 69 6.14 -10.43 11.04
C ASP A 69 5.96 -9.20 10.15
N LYS A 70 5.20 -9.34 9.06
CA LYS A 70 4.91 -8.28 8.09
C LYS A 70 3.50 -7.69 8.27
N CYS A 71 2.65 -8.34 9.05
CA CYS A 71 1.23 -8.03 9.15
C CYS A 71 0.93 -7.01 10.26
N PHE A 72 1.27 -5.75 10.00
CA PHE A 72 1.17 -4.66 10.97
C PHE A 72 0.63 -3.34 10.41
N TYR A 73 0.21 -3.29 9.14
CA TYR A 73 -0.46 -2.13 8.57
C TYR A 73 -1.95 -2.15 8.90
N ASP A 74 -2.53 -0.96 9.04
CA ASP A 74 -3.96 -0.79 9.09
C ASP A 74 -4.51 -0.43 7.70
N MET A 75 -5.55 -1.15 7.27
CA MET A 75 -6.13 -0.96 5.93
C MET A 75 -6.91 0.34 5.80
N ASP A 76 -7.57 0.79 6.88
CA ASP A 76 -8.32 2.04 6.87
C ASP A 76 -7.37 3.23 6.77
N GLU A 77 -6.26 3.22 7.52
CA GLU A 77 -5.21 4.24 7.41
C GLU A 77 -4.61 4.32 5.99
N TYR A 78 -4.40 3.17 5.34
CA TYR A 78 -3.93 3.10 3.96
C TYR A 78 -4.93 3.68 2.96
N VAL A 79 -6.21 3.31 3.07
CA VAL A 79 -7.26 3.84 2.20
C VAL A 79 -7.41 5.34 2.40
N ASP A 80 -7.43 5.81 3.65
CA ASP A 80 -7.57 7.23 3.99
C ASP A 80 -6.42 8.08 3.46
N LEU A 81 -5.18 7.58 3.54
CA LEU A 81 -4.02 8.26 2.97
C LEU A 81 -4.17 8.43 1.44
N LEU A 82 -4.49 7.36 0.72
CA LEU A 82 -4.58 7.38 -0.74
C LEU A 82 -5.78 8.21 -1.23
N GLN A 83 -6.90 8.17 -0.51
CA GLN A 83 -8.05 9.03 -0.80
C GLN A 83 -7.72 10.50 -0.51
N SER A 84 -6.98 10.80 0.55
CA SER A 84 -6.51 12.15 0.84
C SER A 84 -5.58 12.68 -0.24
N ALA A 85 -4.62 11.87 -0.70
CA ALA A 85 -3.73 12.22 -1.80
C ALA A 85 -4.51 12.54 -3.08
N ARG A 86 -5.51 11.71 -3.41
CA ARG A 86 -6.40 11.98 -4.55
C ARG A 86 -7.20 13.28 -4.37
N ARG A 87 -7.71 13.57 -3.16
CA ARG A 87 -8.42 14.83 -2.85
C ARG A 87 -7.52 16.06 -2.99
N GLU A 88 -6.23 15.93 -2.69
CA GLU A 88 -5.20 16.96 -2.93
C GLU A 88 -4.80 17.11 -4.41
N GLY A 89 -5.34 16.28 -5.30
CA GLY A 89 -5.11 16.34 -6.75
C GLY A 89 -3.91 15.55 -7.24
N LEU A 90 -3.31 14.69 -6.39
CA LEU A 90 -2.26 13.79 -6.85
C LEU A 90 -2.86 12.75 -7.83
N PRO A 91 -2.15 12.37 -8.91
CA PRO A 91 -2.63 11.42 -9.91
C PRO A 91 -2.46 9.97 -9.43
N ILE A 92 -3.12 9.65 -8.31
CA ILE A 92 -3.00 8.36 -7.61
C ILE A 92 -4.35 7.64 -7.61
N LYS A 93 -4.30 6.33 -7.89
CA LYS A 93 -5.40 5.39 -7.69
C LYS A 93 -5.13 4.50 -6.46
N THR A 94 -6.23 4.13 -5.81
CA THR A 94 -6.26 3.17 -4.70
C THR A 94 -6.47 1.78 -5.25
N GLY A 95 -5.61 0.84 -4.86
CA GLY A 95 -5.76 -0.58 -5.14
C GLY A 95 -5.12 -1.42 -4.03
N ILE A 96 -5.13 -2.72 -4.22
CA ILE A 96 -4.48 -3.70 -3.35
C ILE A 96 -3.96 -4.83 -4.23
N GLU A 97 -2.77 -5.34 -3.93
CA GLU A 97 -2.34 -6.61 -4.50
C GLU A 97 -2.84 -7.74 -3.60
N MET A 98 -3.87 -8.45 -4.07
CA MET A 98 -4.52 -9.54 -3.34
C MET A 98 -3.85 -10.87 -3.67
N ASP A 99 -3.26 -11.52 -2.67
CA ASP A 99 -2.80 -12.89 -2.76
C ASP A 99 -4.00 -13.84 -2.95
N TYR A 100 -3.90 -14.73 -3.94
CA TYR A 100 -4.83 -15.85 -4.04
C TYR A 100 -4.46 -16.93 -3.02
N ILE A 101 -5.29 -17.08 -2.00
CA ILE A 101 -5.17 -18.16 -1.02
C ILE A 101 -6.37 -19.09 -1.18
N GLU A 102 -6.10 -20.31 -1.66
CA GLU A 102 -7.13 -21.31 -1.89
C GLU A 102 -7.98 -21.55 -0.63
N GLY A 103 -9.30 -21.47 -0.78
CA GLY A 103 -10.28 -21.69 0.29
C GLY A 103 -10.55 -20.48 1.19
N LYS A 104 -9.97 -19.31 0.89
CA LYS A 104 -10.21 -18.06 1.63
C LYS A 104 -11.25 -17.16 0.97
N GLU A 105 -11.76 -17.51 -0.20
CA GLU A 105 -12.84 -16.79 -0.88
C GLU A 105 -14.05 -16.54 0.03
N PRO A 106 -14.51 -17.50 0.87
CA PRO A 106 -15.62 -17.27 1.81
C PRO A 106 -15.31 -16.31 2.97
N VAL A 107 -14.03 -16.00 3.20
CA VAL A 107 -13.58 -14.98 4.17
C VAL A 107 -13.56 -13.62 3.49
N ILE A 108 -13.10 -13.56 2.23
CA ILE A 108 -12.99 -12.35 1.43
C ILE A 108 -14.37 -11.76 1.07
N GLU A 109 -15.38 -12.60 0.85
CA GLU A 109 -16.73 -12.15 0.44
C GLU A 109 -17.61 -11.60 1.56
N ARG A 110 -17.13 -11.59 2.81
CA ARG A 110 -17.87 -11.10 3.99
C ARG A 110 -17.82 -9.59 4.12
#